data_AF-A0A9Q1IBR5-F1
#
_entry.id   AF-A0A9Q1IBR5-F1
#
_cell.length_a   1.000
_cell.length_b   1.000
_cell.length_c   1.000
_cell.angle_alpha   90.00
_cell.angle_beta   90.00
_cell.angle_gamma   90.00
#
_symmetry.space_group_name_H-M   'P 1'
#
loop_
_entity.id
_entity.type
_entity.pdbx_description
1 polymer ?
#
loop_
_entity_poly.entity_id
_entity_poly.type
_entity_poly.pdbx_seq_one_letter_code
_entity_poly.pdbx_strand_id
1 'polypeptide(L)'
;MWLKTQHSGEENEEEDRMAQAVGRLCFHDKTALAPMVRVGTLPMRLLALDYGADIVYCEELIDIKMVQCTRVLNDVLETVDFVAPDDRVVFRTCQREKDHVVFQMGTADPQRALTAAQLVENDVAAIDVNMGCPKEYSTKGGMGAALLSDPDKIEAILSTLVKGVSRPVTCKIRILPSLENTVCLARRIERTGVAAIAVHGRTKEERPQHPVHCDVIQAVAQAVSIPVIANGGSLDLVKNYHDIQLFREATEATSVMLARAAMWNPSVFRSQGVLSLERVMEDYIRYAVRYENHPSNTKYCLCQMLRDKVESPLGKRLHAAQTSAEICEVFGLEEFYEESQARLLARQEALHANSHLADCPTMDGNVATMPIRFDRREYPPQITPKMHLLEWSRREKLEQPAYETVQRPLDRGFQSTVTVGEKKYRSTLWEKSKKFAEQAAAIVCLRTLGMPEGRSGEPEGLVCKRKREEKRSDESEEERGGSNGIRDTSTCRKRHPSKTPQEEVNTPPSVPNSQGDIRTKL
;
A
#
# COMPACT_ATOMS: atom_id res chain seq x y z
N MET A 1 49.07 35.86 7.45
CA MET A 1 48.62 34.65 6.73
C MET A 1 47.51 33.87 7.48
N TRP A 2 46.92 34.42 8.55
CA TRP A 2 45.94 33.76 9.42
C TRP A 2 44.51 34.33 9.33
N LEU A 3 44.21 35.13 8.30
CA LEU A 3 42.90 35.79 8.11
C LEU A 3 42.16 35.35 6.83
N LYS A 4 42.70 34.38 6.08
CA LYS A 4 42.09 33.88 4.82
C LYS A 4 41.44 32.49 4.95
N THR A 5 41.50 31.87 6.11
CA THR A 5 41.04 30.47 6.30
C THR A 5 39.69 30.37 7.02
N GLN A 6 39.11 31.47 7.50
CA GLN A 6 37.78 31.47 8.15
C GLN A 6 36.63 31.78 7.18
N HIS A 7 36.83 32.66 6.18
CA HIS A 7 35.80 32.95 5.18
C HIS A 7 35.50 31.78 4.22
N SER A 8 36.48 30.92 3.95
CA SER A 8 36.27 29.75 3.07
C SER A 8 35.50 28.61 3.74
N GLY A 9 35.34 28.63 5.07
CA GLY A 9 34.54 27.63 5.80
C GLY A 9 33.06 28.01 5.84
N GLU A 10 32.76 29.29 6.04
CA GLU A 10 31.39 29.83 6.06
C GLU A 10 30.77 29.84 4.66
N GLU A 11 31.53 30.16 3.61
CA GLU A 11 31.05 30.10 2.21
C GLU A 11 30.72 28.66 1.77
N ASN A 12 31.48 27.65 2.21
CA ASN A 12 31.20 26.24 1.91
C ASN A 12 29.99 25.71 2.71
N GLU A 13 29.79 26.14 3.97
CA GLU A 13 28.59 25.80 4.74
C GLU A 13 27.32 26.49 4.19
N GLU A 14 27.46 27.70 3.65
CA GLU A 14 26.37 28.44 3.04
C GLU A 14 26.03 27.90 1.63
N GLU A 15 27.03 27.47 0.85
CA GLU A 15 26.82 26.70 -0.39
C GLU A 15 26.21 25.31 -0.12
N ASP A 16 26.62 24.58 0.93
CA ASP A 16 25.98 23.31 1.31
C ASP A 16 24.56 23.51 1.86
N ARG A 17 24.29 24.60 2.58
CA ARG A 17 22.94 25.00 3.01
C ARG A 17 22.06 25.43 1.85
N MET A 18 22.61 26.16 0.88
CA MET A 18 21.91 26.54 -0.35
C MET A 18 21.68 25.32 -1.25
N ALA A 19 22.63 24.39 -1.36
CA ALA A 19 22.46 23.11 -2.04
C ALA A 19 21.43 22.20 -1.34
N GLN A 20 21.38 22.20 0.00
CA GLN A 20 20.31 21.55 0.78
C GLN A 20 18.94 22.23 0.62
N ALA A 21 18.91 23.54 0.38
CA ALA A 21 17.67 24.28 0.12
C ALA A 21 17.16 24.06 -1.32
N VAL A 22 18.06 23.89 -2.30
CA VAL A 22 17.77 23.72 -3.74
C VAL A 22 17.17 22.34 -4.10
N GLY A 23 16.98 21.44 -3.12
CA GLY A 23 16.35 20.13 -3.32
C GLY A 23 15.16 19.81 -2.38
N ARG A 24 14.68 20.77 -1.59
CA ARG A 24 13.58 20.56 -0.64
C ARG A 24 12.25 21.06 -1.21
N LEU A 25 11.19 20.25 -1.06
CA LEU A 25 9.84 20.61 -1.50
C LEU A 25 9.38 21.92 -0.86
N CYS A 26 8.98 22.88 -1.69
CA CYS A 26 8.42 24.16 -1.25
C CYS A 26 6.89 24.10 -1.18
N PHE A 27 6.31 24.58 -0.07
CA PHE A 27 4.86 24.60 0.17
C PHE A 27 4.20 25.97 -0.07
N HIS A 28 4.91 26.94 -0.65
CA HIS A 28 4.36 28.26 -0.99
C HIS A 28 3.80 28.30 -2.40
N ASP A 29 2.62 28.90 -2.60
CA ASP A 29 1.98 29.07 -3.91
C ASP A 29 1.85 27.72 -4.64
N LYS A 30 1.24 26.75 -3.97
CA LYS A 30 1.04 25.39 -4.47
C LYS A 30 -0.44 24.99 -4.44
N THR A 31 -0.78 24.14 -5.39
CA THR A 31 -2.00 23.34 -5.39
C THR A 31 -1.65 21.89 -5.06
N ALA A 32 -2.37 21.30 -4.11
CA ALA A 32 -2.09 19.96 -3.64
C ALA A 32 -3.31 19.03 -3.78
N LEU A 33 -3.06 17.80 -4.23
CA LEU A 33 -4.01 16.70 -4.05
C LEU A 33 -4.00 16.27 -2.59
N ALA A 34 -5.16 16.29 -1.93
CA ALA A 34 -5.30 15.89 -0.55
C ALA A 34 -5.12 14.37 -0.33
N PRO A 35 -4.66 13.94 0.85
CA PRO A 35 -4.61 12.53 1.20
C PRO A 35 -6.03 11.97 1.34
N MET A 36 -6.31 10.88 0.61
CA MET A 36 -7.64 10.27 0.57
C MET A 36 -7.52 8.75 0.54
N VAL A 37 -7.96 8.09 1.61
CA VAL A 37 -7.97 6.62 1.72
C VAL A 37 -8.68 5.98 0.53
N ARG A 38 -8.04 4.99 -0.09
CA ARG A 38 -8.35 4.32 -1.36
C ARG A 38 -8.19 5.18 -2.62
N VAL A 39 -8.40 6.49 -2.57
CA VAL A 39 -8.37 7.34 -3.77
C VAL A 39 -6.94 7.76 -4.12
N GLY A 40 -6.14 8.12 -3.12
CA GLY A 40 -4.77 8.63 -3.28
C GLY A 40 -3.72 7.56 -3.62
N THR A 41 -4.08 6.52 -4.37
CA THR A 41 -3.14 5.53 -4.93
C THR A 41 -2.40 6.11 -6.14
N LEU A 42 -1.33 5.44 -6.59
CA LEU A 42 -0.43 5.95 -7.63
C LEU A 42 -1.16 6.47 -8.89
N PRO A 43 -2.17 5.79 -9.46
CA PRO A 43 -2.85 6.28 -10.65
C PRO A 43 -3.49 7.66 -10.49
N MET A 44 -4.15 7.91 -9.35
CA MET A 44 -4.78 9.21 -9.09
C MET A 44 -3.73 10.31 -8.88
N ARG A 45 -2.63 10.00 -8.20
CA ARG A 45 -1.56 10.97 -7.96
C ARG A 45 -0.91 11.40 -9.27
N LEU A 46 -0.56 10.45 -10.13
CA LEU A 46 0.01 10.77 -11.44
C LEU A 46 -0.98 11.54 -12.32
N LEU A 47 -2.27 11.17 -12.29
CA LEU A 47 -3.29 11.89 -13.04
C LEU A 47 -3.51 13.32 -12.52
N ALA A 48 -3.41 13.55 -11.21
CA ALA A 48 -3.46 14.90 -10.66
C ALA A 48 -2.24 15.74 -11.09
N LEU A 49 -1.04 15.14 -11.13
CA LEU A 49 0.17 15.80 -11.65
C LEU A 49 0.02 16.15 -13.14
N ASP A 50 -0.50 15.23 -13.97
CA ASP A 50 -0.78 15.50 -15.39
C ASP A 50 -1.66 16.72 -15.61
N TYR A 51 -2.62 16.92 -14.70
CA TYR A 51 -3.55 18.02 -14.76
C TYR A 51 -3.08 19.27 -14.00
N GLY A 52 -1.87 19.29 -13.46
CA GLY A 52 -1.25 20.50 -12.94
C GLY A 52 -1.29 20.67 -11.42
N ALA A 53 -1.56 19.61 -10.65
CA ALA A 53 -1.26 19.64 -9.21
C ALA A 53 0.26 19.75 -9.00
N ASP A 54 0.70 20.58 -8.06
CA ASP A 54 2.12 20.74 -7.76
C ASP A 54 2.61 19.70 -6.75
N ILE A 55 1.73 19.30 -5.83
CA ILE A 55 2.02 18.37 -4.73
C ILE A 55 0.93 17.29 -4.69
N VAL A 56 1.31 16.03 -4.47
CA VAL A 56 0.36 14.93 -4.37
C VAL A 56 0.55 14.12 -3.09
N TYR A 57 -0.45 14.15 -2.20
CA TYR A 57 -0.41 13.33 -1.00
C TYR A 57 -0.90 11.91 -1.32
N CYS A 58 -0.21 10.89 -0.80
CA CYS A 58 -0.74 9.53 -0.81
C CYS A 58 -1.92 9.37 0.15
N GLU A 59 -2.61 8.24 0.08
CA GLU A 59 -3.56 7.89 1.13
C GLU A 59 -2.90 7.77 2.51
N GLU A 60 -3.70 7.92 3.57
CA GLU A 60 -3.23 7.66 4.93
C GLU A 60 -2.83 6.18 5.07
N LEU A 61 -1.55 5.93 5.34
CA LEU A 61 -1.01 4.60 5.59
C LEU A 61 -0.62 4.46 7.06
N ILE A 62 -1.05 3.37 7.70
CA ILE A 62 -0.84 3.17 9.14
C ILE A 62 0.59 2.72 9.41
N ASP A 63 1.28 3.44 10.30
CA ASP A 63 2.68 3.21 10.67
C ASP A 63 2.97 1.75 11.05
N ILE A 64 2.09 1.11 11.84
CA ILE A 64 2.20 -0.30 12.27
C ILE A 64 2.27 -1.25 11.07
N LYS A 65 1.55 -0.98 9.97
CA LYS A 65 1.62 -1.81 8.76
C LYS A 65 2.87 -1.46 7.94
N MET A 66 3.25 -0.19 7.88
CA MET A 66 4.41 0.27 7.12
C MET A 66 5.74 -0.25 7.67
N VAL A 67 5.92 -0.29 8.99
CA VAL A 67 7.16 -0.82 9.59
C VAL A 67 7.38 -2.32 9.35
N GLN A 68 6.35 -3.04 8.90
CA GLN A 68 6.46 -4.45 8.49
C GLN A 68 6.85 -4.61 7.01
N CYS A 69 6.87 -3.52 6.25
CA CYS A 69 7.11 -3.56 4.81
C CYS A 69 8.60 -3.60 4.49
N THR A 70 8.92 -4.15 3.33
CA THR A 70 10.26 -4.08 2.72
C THR A 70 10.18 -3.24 1.46
N ARG A 71 11.18 -2.37 1.27
CA ARG A 71 11.36 -1.60 0.03
C ARG A 71 11.90 -2.52 -1.07
N VAL A 72 11.20 -2.59 -2.19
CA VAL A 72 11.52 -3.43 -3.35
C VAL A 72 11.55 -2.55 -4.60
N LEU A 73 12.63 -2.64 -5.37
CA LEU A 73 12.67 -2.09 -6.72
C LEU A 73 11.93 -3.04 -7.65
N ASN A 74 10.96 -2.51 -8.39
CA ASN A 74 10.17 -3.26 -9.34
C ASN A 74 10.52 -2.80 -10.76
N ASP A 75 11.50 -3.47 -11.37
CA ASP A 75 12.03 -3.11 -12.68
C ASP A 75 11.02 -3.36 -13.82
N VAL A 76 10.04 -4.26 -13.61
CA VAL A 76 8.99 -4.53 -14.61
C VAL A 76 8.08 -3.31 -14.76
N LEU A 77 7.65 -2.74 -13.63
CA LEU A 77 6.76 -1.57 -13.59
C LEU A 77 7.50 -0.23 -13.51
N GLU A 78 8.82 -0.27 -13.34
CA GLU A 78 9.67 0.91 -13.10
C GLU A 78 9.20 1.69 -11.85
N THR A 79 8.86 0.94 -10.78
CA THR A 79 8.36 1.48 -9.50
C THR A 79 9.23 1.11 -8.32
N VAL A 80 9.01 1.80 -7.21
CA VAL A 80 9.45 1.39 -5.88
C VAL A 80 8.22 0.97 -5.08
N ASP A 81 8.25 -0.27 -4.61
CA ASP A 81 7.14 -0.92 -3.91
C ASP A 81 7.52 -1.17 -2.44
N PHE A 82 6.63 -0.81 -1.53
CA PHE A 82 6.72 -1.14 -0.11
C PHE A 82 5.79 -2.31 0.16
N VAL A 83 6.38 -3.49 0.26
CA VAL A 83 5.67 -4.77 0.25
C VAL A 83 5.60 -5.34 1.66
N ALA A 84 4.39 -5.63 2.12
CA ALA A 84 4.17 -6.25 3.42
C ALA A 84 4.46 -7.78 3.40
N PRO A 85 4.54 -8.45 4.57
CA PRO A 85 4.91 -9.88 4.63
C PRO A 85 3.94 -10.83 3.92
N ASP A 86 2.68 -10.38 3.75
CA ASP A 86 1.61 -11.01 2.98
C ASP A 86 1.69 -10.73 1.46
N ASP A 87 2.85 -10.24 0.99
CA ASP A 87 3.18 -9.90 -0.40
C ASP A 87 2.29 -8.82 -1.03
N ARG A 88 1.46 -8.16 -0.21
CA ARG A 88 0.65 -7.01 -0.62
C ARG A 88 1.50 -5.75 -0.68
N VAL A 89 1.43 -5.05 -1.81
CA VAL A 89 2.00 -3.70 -1.96
C VAL A 89 1.15 -2.71 -1.16
N VAL A 90 1.75 -2.07 -0.16
CA VAL A 90 1.08 -1.11 0.73
C VAL A 90 1.24 0.32 0.20
N PHE A 91 2.42 0.64 -0.32
CA PHE A 91 2.71 1.89 -1.00
C PHE A 91 3.51 1.59 -2.26
N ARG A 92 3.14 2.24 -3.36
CA ARG A 92 3.83 2.17 -4.65
C ARG A 92 4.06 3.61 -5.12
N THR A 93 5.28 3.92 -5.50
CA THR A 93 5.72 5.22 -6.04
C THR A 93 6.57 4.99 -7.29
N CYS A 94 6.80 6.03 -8.08
CA CYS A 94 7.70 5.98 -9.22
C CYS A 94 8.51 7.27 -9.35
N GLN A 95 9.55 7.24 -10.17
CA GLN A 95 10.47 8.36 -10.34
C GLN A 95 9.75 9.66 -10.74
N ARG A 96 8.62 9.56 -11.45
CA ARG A 96 7.86 10.70 -11.95
C ARG A 96 7.26 11.58 -10.86
N GLU A 97 6.84 11.00 -9.74
CA GLU A 97 6.24 11.75 -8.63
C GLU A 97 7.20 11.96 -7.46
N LYS A 98 8.44 11.46 -7.54
CA LYS A 98 9.40 11.45 -6.43
C LYS A 98 9.57 12.82 -5.76
N ASP A 99 9.64 13.87 -6.56
CA ASP A 99 9.85 15.25 -6.10
C ASP A 99 8.54 16.00 -5.77
N HIS A 100 7.39 15.31 -5.86
CA HIS A 100 6.05 15.87 -5.64
C HIS A 100 5.23 15.11 -4.57
N VAL A 101 5.54 13.84 -4.34
CA VAL A 101 4.73 12.96 -3.51
C VAL A 101 5.01 13.17 -2.04
N VAL A 102 3.95 13.35 -1.26
CA VAL A 102 4.01 13.46 0.19
C VAL A 102 3.44 12.19 0.82
N PHE A 103 4.24 11.52 1.63
CA PHE A 103 3.84 10.31 2.33
C PHE A 103 3.08 10.67 3.61
N GLN A 104 1.77 10.45 3.64
CA GLN A 104 0.98 10.65 4.85
C GLN A 104 0.86 9.36 5.68
N MET A 105 1.25 9.44 6.95
CA MET A 105 1.05 8.36 7.91
C MET A 105 -0.01 8.66 8.98
N GLY A 106 -0.71 7.61 9.39
CA GLY A 106 -1.43 7.56 10.65
C GLY A 106 -0.52 6.95 11.72
N THR A 107 -0.28 7.68 12.81
CA THR A 107 0.59 7.26 13.91
C THR A 107 0.14 7.84 15.24
N ALA A 108 0.54 7.18 16.34
CA ALA A 108 0.35 7.63 17.71
C ALA A 108 1.62 7.41 18.58
N ASP A 109 2.76 7.08 17.94
CA ASP A 109 4.01 6.74 18.60
C ASP A 109 5.20 7.39 17.87
N PRO A 110 6.00 8.23 18.55
CA PRO A 110 7.08 8.97 17.89
C PRO A 110 8.13 8.08 17.19
N GLN A 111 8.51 6.95 17.79
CA GLN A 111 9.61 6.12 17.27
C GLN A 111 9.15 5.22 16.14
N ARG A 112 7.92 4.72 16.21
CA ARG A 112 7.32 3.98 15.10
C ARG A 112 7.08 4.91 13.91
N ALA A 113 6.66 6.15 14.14
CA ALA A 113 6.55 7.17 13.10
C ALA A 113 7.90 7.39 12.41
N LEU A 114 8.97 7.58 13.19
CA LEU A 114 10.32 7.76 12.66
C LEU A 114 10.78 6.56 11.82
N THR A 115 10.55 5.35 12.32
CA THR A 115 10.92 4.11 11.60
C THR A 115 10.19 4.00 10.26
N ALA A 116 8.89 4.32 10.22
CA ALA A 116 8.11 4.32 8.99
C ALA A 116 8.55 5.44 8.02
N ALA A 117 8.94 6.62 8.54
CA ALA A 117 9.42 7.73 7.74
C ALA A 117 10.78 7.44 7.08
N GLN A 118 11.75 6.91 7.84
CA GLN A 118 13.06 6.53 7.34
C GLN A 118 13.00 5.41 6.28
N LEU A 119 12.00 4.53 6.36
CA LEU A 119 11.77 3.51 5.35
C LEU A 119 11.49 4.13 3.96
N VAL A 120 10.77 5.25 3.89
CA VAL A 120 10.27 5.84 2.64
C VAL A 120 10.99 7.11 2.21
N GLU A 121 11.78 7.76 3.07
CA GLU A 121 12.28 9.14 2.87
C GLU A 121 13.12 9.35 1.60
N ASN A 122 13.68 8.28 1.03
CA ASN A 122 14.49 8.34 -0.19
C ASN A 122 13.66 8.30 -1.49
N ASP A 123 12.36 7.99 -1.39
CA ASP A 123 11.45 7.77 -2.51
C ASP A 123 10.28 8.76 -2.53
N VAL A 124 10.27 9.72 -1.59
CA VAL A 124 9.21 10.73 -1.43
C VAL A 124 9.79 12.11 -1.15
N ALA A 125 9.03 13.16 -1.47
CA ALA A 125 9.47 14.54 -1.34
C ALA A 125 9.30 15.08 0.08
N ALA A 126 8.31 14.59 0.82
CA ALA A 126 8.01 15.01 2.19
C ALA A 126 7.28 13.91 2.98
N ILE A 127 7.26 14.08 4.31
CA ILE A 127 6.53 13.23 5.26
C ILE A 127 5.40 14.04 5.89
N ASP A 128 4.20 13.48 6.01
CA ASP A 128 3.06 14.12 6.65
C ASP A 128 2.43 13.25 7.74
N VAL A 129 2.01 13.88 8.83
CA VAL A 129 1.27 13.22 9.91
C VAL A 129 -0.21 13.59 9.86
N ASN A 130 -1.07 12.58 9.77
CA ASN A 130 -2.52 12.76 9.85
C ASN A 130 -2.97 13.02 11.31
N MET A 131 -3.52 14.21 11.54
CA MET A 131 -4.13 14.62 12.81
C MET A 131 -5.61 15.02 12.62
N GLY A 132 -6.22 14.66 11.49
CA GLY A 132 -7.54 15.14 11.09
C GLY A 132 -8.59 14.06 10.84
N CYS A 133 -8.20 12.79 10.75
CA CYS A 133 -9.12 11.68 10.45
C CYS A 133 -10.06 11.39 11.64
N PRO A 134 -11.39 11.55 11.50
CA PRO A 134 -12.34 11.31 12.59
C PRO A 134 -12.85 9.86 12.64
N LYS A 135 -12.40 8.98 11.73
CA LYS A 135 -12.92 7.61 11.59
C LYS A 135 -12.47 6.73 12.75
N GLU A 136 -13.33 5.79 13.16
CA GLU A 136 -13.09 4.95 14.34
C GLU A 136 -11.78 4.16 14.30
N TYR A 137 -11.38 3.63 13.15
CA TYR A 137 -10.14 2.86 13.04
C TYR A 137 -8.90 3.72 13.36
N SER A 138 -8.97 5.03 13.10
CA SER A 138 -7.92 5.99 13.42
C SER A 138 -7.98 6.37 14.89
N THR A 139 -9.16 6.80 15.36
CA THR A 139 -9.32 7.34 16.71
C THR A 139 -9.13 6.28 17.81
N LYS A 140 -9.57 5.03 17.59
CA LYS A 140 -9.31 3.92 18.54
C LYS A 140 -7.83 3.57 18.67
N GLY A 141 -7.04 3.82 17.62
CA GLY A 141 -5.59 3.67 17.64
C GLY A 141 -4.85 4.86 18.24
N GLY A 142 -5.55 5.90 18.72
CA GLY A 142 -4.95 7.15 19.20
C GLY A 142 -4.40 8.05 18.08
N MET A 143 -4.76 7.78 16.83
CA MET A 143 -4.26 8.48 15.63
C MET A 143 -5.30 9.47 15.08
N GLY A 144 -4.91 10.28 14.10
CA GLY A 144 -5.84 11.20 13.43
C GLY A 144 -6.39 12.25 14.40
N ALA A 145 -7.70 12.49 14.35
CA ALA A 145 -8.32 13.53 15.19
C ALA A 145 -8.24 13.26 16.70
N ALA A 146 -7.85 12.05 17.14
CA ALA A 146 -7.59 11.76 18.55
C ALA A 146 -6.28 12.42 19.06
N LEU A 147 -5.32 12.71 18.18
CA LEU A 147 -4.09 13.43 18.55
C LEU A 147 -4.38 14.87 18.97
N LEU A 148 -5.44 15.49 18.43
CA LEU A 148 -5.78 16.89 18.70
C LEU A 148 -6.10 17.17 20.17
N SER A 149 -6.46 16.15 20.96
CA SER A 149 -6.67 16.26 22.41
C SER A 149 -5.40 16.06 23.24
N ASP A 150 -4.27 15.72 22.62
CA ASP A 150 -2.99 15.44 23.28
C ASP A 150 -1.84 16.18 22.58
N PRO A 151 -1.72 17.50 22.81
CA PRO A 151 -0.72 18.29 22.11
C PRO A 151 0.73 17.97 22.52
N ASP A 152 0.94 17.37 23.71
CA ASP A 152 2.25 16.89 24.14
C ASP A 152 2.71 15.72 23.26
N LYS A 153 1.81 14.78 22.97
CA LYS A 153 2.08 13.69 22.02
C LYS A 153 2.32 14.20 20.59
N ILE A 154 1.57 15.22 20.15
CA ILE A 154 1.81 15.89 18.86
C ILE A 154 3.24 16.41 18.78
N GLU A 155 3.69 17.17 19.79
CA GLU A 155 5.05 17.70 19.83
C GLU A 155 6.10 16.60 19.83
N ALA A 156 5.89 15.53 20.61
CA ALA A 156 6.80 14.40 20.67
C ALA A 156 6.96 13.72 19.29
N ILE A 157 5.84 13.47 18.59
CA ILE A 157 5.85 12.84 17.25
C ILE A 157 6.56 13.77 16.25
N LEU A 158 6.13 15.02 16.13
CA LEU A 158 6.64 15.94 15.11
C LEU A 158 8.11 16.29 15.35
N SER A 159 8.51 16.58 16.59
CA SER A 159 9.90 16.91 16.91
C SER A 159 10.83 15.72 16.65
N THR A 160 10.35 14.49 16.87
CA THR A 160 11.13 13.27 16.58
C THR A 160 11.32 13.10 15.06
N LEU A 161 10.26 13.30 14.28
CA LEU A 161 10.33 13.24 12.81
C LEU A 161 11.24 14.34 12.25
N VAL A 162 11.04 15.60 12.63
CA VAL A 162 11.83 16.75 12.13
C VAL A 162 13.34 16.57 12.40
N LYS A 163 13.70 15.97 13.53
CA LYS A 163 15.11 15.70 13.87
C LYS A 163 15.66 14.43 13.20
N GLY A 164 14.80 13.50 12.81
CA GLY A 164 15.18 12.14 12.44
C GLY A 164 15.13 11.80 10.95
N VAL A 165 14.51 12.65 10.12
CA VAL A 165 14.51 12.50 8.65
C VAL A 165 15.10 13.72 7.94
N SER A 166 15.63 13.49 6.75
CA SER A 166 16.22 14.54 5.91
C SER A 166 15.18 15.38 5.14
N ARG A 167 13.97 14.83 4.97
CA ARG A 167 12.84 15.41 4.23
C ARG A 167 12.03 16.38 5.08
N PRO A 168 11.37 17.40 4.47
CA PRO A 168 10.45 18.26 5.20
C PRO A 168 9.31 17.44 5.80
N VAL A 169 8.95 17.77 7.04
CA VAL A 169 7.83 17.16 7.77
C VAL A 169 6.68 18.15 7.83
N THR A 170 5.48 17.71 7.46
CA THR A 170 4.24 18.48 7.58
C THR A 170 3.23 17.74 8.45
N CYS A 171 2.13 18.40 8.78
CA CYS A 171 0.96 17.71 9.34
C CYS A 171 -0.34 18.29 8.83
N LYS A 172 -1.39 17.46 8.85
CA LYS A 172 -2.74 17.86 8.48
C LYS A 172 -3.69 17.78 9.68
N ILE A 173 -4.27 18.92 10.07
CA ILE A 173 -5.18 19.04 11.21
C ILE A 173 -6.63 19.35 10.78
N ARG A 174 -7.55 19.21 11.74
CA ARG A 174 -8.87 19.86 11.75
C ARG A 174 -8.86 21.00 12.77
N ILE A 175 -9.73 21.99 12.60
CA ILE A 175 -9.90 23.05 13.59
C ILE A 175 -10.53 22.50 14.89
N LEU A 176 -10.27 23.18 16.00
CA LEU A 176 -10.87 22.89 17.30
C LEU A 176 -12.14 23.74 17.50
N PRO A 177 -13.01 23.40 18.48
CA PRO A 177 -14.24 24.16 18.73
C PRO A 177 -14.02 25.65 19.08
N SER A 178 -12.84 26.00 19.61
CA SER A 178 -12.46 27.39 19.89
C SER A 178 -11.37 27.85 18.91
N LEU A 179 -11.55 29.06 18.39
CA LEU A 179 -10.55 29.74 17.58
C LEU A 179 -9.21 29.88 18.32
N GLU A 180 -9.26 30.30 19.58
CA GLU A 180 -8.06 30.47 20.42
C GLU A 180 -7.31 29.15 20.57
N ASN A 181 -8.03 28.05 20.85
CA ASN A 181 -7.40 26.74 20.97
C ASN A 181 -6.77 26.28 19.65
N THR A 182 -7.42 26.56 18.53
CA THR A 182 -6.90 26.22 17.19
C THR A 182 -5.60 26.97 16.91
N VAL A 183 -5.58 28.29 17.15
CA VAL A 183 -4.39 29.13 16.97
C VAL A 183 -3.26 28.73 17.92
N CYS A 184 -3.57 28.48 19.20
CA CYS A 184 -2.60 27.99 20.18
C CYS A 184 -1.98 26.65 19.76
N LEU A 185 -2.79 25.71 19.25
CA LEU A 185 -2.30 24.44 18.73
C LEU A 185 -1.40 24.64 17.50
N ALA A 186 -1.79 25.50 16.55
CA ALA A 186 -0.99 25.77 15.36
C ALA A 186 0.40 26.36 15.69
N ARG A 187 0.47 27.34 16.60
CA ARG A 187 1.74 27.90 17.11
C ARG A 187 2.58 26.86 17.83
N ARG A 188 1.93 25.93 18.55
CA ARG A 188 2.59 24.83 19.24
C ARG A 188 3.23 23.85 18.25
N ILE A 189 2.48 23.49 17.19
CA ILE A 189 2.96 22.68 16.06
C ILE A 189 4.12 23.37 15.34
N GLU A 190 4.03 24.66 15.05
CA GLU A 190 5.10 25.41 14.38
C GLU A 190 6.44 25.29 15.11
N ARG A 191 6.44 25.36 16.44
CA ARG A 191 7.66 25.26 17.27
C ARG A 191 8.38 23.93 17.17
N THR A 192 7.73 22.87 16.67
CA THR A 192 8.39 21.57 16.45
C THR A 192 9.31 21.59 15.22
N GLY A 193 9.22 22.62 14.37
CA GLY A 193 10.02 22.77 13.15
C GLY A 193 9.41 22.10 11.91
N VAL A 194 8.09 21.88 11.89
CA VAL A 194 7.41 21.42 10.67
C VAL A 194 7.52 22.46 9.55
N ALA A 195 7.60 21.99 8.30
CA ALA A 195 7.78 22.83 7.13
C ALA A 195 6.48 23.50 6.64
N ALA A 196 5.32 22.93 6.96
CA ALA A 196 4.00 23.47 6.63
C ALA A 196 2.90 22.78 7.46
N ILE A 197 1.74 23.42 7.56
CA ILE A 197 0.53 22.86 8.19
C ILE A 197 -0.66 22.94 7.24
N ALA A 198 -1.31 21.80 7.01
CA ALA A 198 -2.57 21.76 6.26
C ALA A 198 -3.76 21.82 7.23
N VAL A 199 -4.66 22.79 7.03
CA VAL A 199 -5.80 23.04 7.92
C VAL A 199 -7.10 22.75 7.20
N HIS A 200 -7.79 21.70 7.63
CA HIS A 200 -9.20 21.51 7.25
C HIS A 200 -10.05 22.41 8.14
N GLY A 201 -10.67 23.44 7.56
CA GLY A 201 -11.55 24.40 8.25
C GLY A 201 -12.89 23.82 8.71
N ARG A 202 -12.92 22.60 9.23
CA ARG A 202 -14.08 21.98 9.87
C ARG A 202 -13.64 21.24 11.12
N THR A 203 -14.45 21.28 12.16
CA THR A 203 -14.23 20.52 13.41
C THR A 203 -14.35 19.02 13.17
N LYS A 204 -13.97 18.19 14.14
CA LYS A 204 -14.06 16.72 14.03
C LYS A 204 -15.50 16.24 13.81
N GLU A 205 -16.46 16.91 14.43
CA GLU A 205 -17.89 16.60 14.43
C GLU A 205 -18.55 17.05 13.12
N GLU A 206 -18.04 18.12 12.52
CA GLU A 206 -18.57 18.67 11.28
C GLU A 206 -18.35 17.76 10.07
N ARG A 207 -19.45 17.60 9.34
CA ARG A 207 -19.57 16.77 8.13
C ARG A 207 -19.47 17.61 6.87
N PRO A 208 -19.29 16.98 5.69
CA PRO A 208 -19.06 17.72 4.45
C PRO A 208 -20.16 18.69 4.03
N GLN A 209 -21.40 18.53 4.53
CA GLN A 209 -22.51 19.47 4.33
C GLN A 209 -22.45 20.74 5.19
N HIS A 210 -21.64 20.76 6.25
CA HIS A 210 -21.41 21.97 7.02
C HIS A 210 -20.45 22.87 6.22
N PRO A 211 -20.60 24.20 6.29
CA PRO A 211 -19.70 25.13 5.62
C PRO A 211 -18.26 24.98 6.16
N VAL A 212 -17.29 25.40 5.35
CA VAL A 212 -15.90 25.51 5.80
C VAL A 212 -15.70 26.89 6.46
N HIS A 213 -15.02 26.90 7.60
CA HIS A 213 -14.69 28.12 8.36
C HIS A 213 -13.40 28.74 7.81
N CYS A 214 -13.54 29.60 6.79
CA CYS A 214 -12.40 30.29 6.17
C CYS A 214 -11.71 31.27 7.11
N ASP A 215 -12.49 31.94 7.95
CA ASP A 215 -12.05 32.87 9.00
C ASP A 215 -11.09 32.20 10.00
N VAL A 216 -11.36 30.95 10.37
CA VAL A 216 -10.47 30.19 11.27
C VAL A 216 -9.17 29.81 10.56
N ILE A 217 -9.21 29.46 9.27
CA ILE A 217 -7.99 29.19 8.50
C ILE A 217 -7.15 30.47 8.37
N GLN A 218 -7.79 31.61 8.08
CA GLN A 218 -7.14 32.92 7.99
C GLN A 218 -6.46 33.30 9.30
N ALA A 219 -7.16 33.16 10.43
CA ALA A 219 -6.58 33.44 11.74
C ALA A 219 -5.38 32.54 12.07
N VAL A 220 -5.38 31.27 11.62
CA VAL A 220 -4.21 30.39 11.73
C VAL A 220 -3.08 30.89 10.83
N ALA A 221 -3.35 31.22 9.57
CA ALA A 221 -2.35 31.73 8.62
C ALA A 221 -1.67 33.01 9.09
N GLN A 222 -2.40 33.91 9.73
CA GLN A 222 -1.85 35.14 10.32
C GLN A 222 -1.05 34.90 11.61
N ALA A 223 -1.27 33.77 12.29
CA ALA A 223 -0.71 33.50 13.61
C ALA A 223 0.60 32.71 13.61
N VAL A 224 0.96 32.09 12.48
CA VAL A 224 2.19 31.30 12.27
C VAL A 224 2.98 31.86 11.08
N SER A 225 4.28 31.63 11.05
CA SER A 225 5.21 32.04 10.00
C SER A 225 5.44 30.96 8.93
N ILE A 226 5.12 29.70 9.25
CA ILE A 226 5.19 28.57 8.29
C ILE A 226 4.01 28.60 7.29
N PRO A 227 4.17 28.04 6.08
CA PRO A 227 3.09 27.90 5.12
C PRO A 227 1.85 27.20 5.68
N VAL A 228 0.70 27.82 5.46
CA VAL A 228 -0.61 27.22 5.73
C VAL A 228 -1.25 26.76 4.42
N ILE A 229 -1.72 25.52 4.40
CA ILE A 229 -2.39 24.91 3.25
C ILE A 229 -3.88 24.80 3.56
N ALA A 230 -4.70 25.63 2.93
CA ALA A 230 -6.15 25.65 3.14
C ALA A 230 -6.81 24.39 2.57
N ASN A 231 -7.69 23.77 3.36
CA ASN A 231 -8.43 22.58 2.95
C ASN A 231 -9.90 22.63 3.39
N GLY A 232 -10.77 22.03 2.57
CA GLY A 232 -12.20 21.88 2.87
C GLY A 232 -13.14 22.57 1.89
N GLY A 233 -12.64 23.39 0.96
CA GLY A 233 -13.45 24.18 0.03
C GLY A 233 -14.14 23.42 -1.11
N SER A 234 -13.87 22.11 -1.32
CA SER A 234 -14.48 21.36 -2.44
C SER A 234 -16.02 21.36 -2.39
N LEU A 235 -16.67 21.52 -3.55
CA LEU A 235 -18.11 21.80 -3.79
C LEU A 235 -18.57 23.19 -3.44
N ASP A 236 -18.31 23.60 -2.21
CA ASP A 236 -18.92 24.81 -1.64
C ASP A 236 -18.28 26.04 -2.26
N LEU A 237 -16.95 26.05 -2.31
CA LEU A 237 -16.14 27.17 -2.76
C LEU A 237 -15.39 26.84 -4.06
N VAL A 238 -14.94 25.59 -4.23
CA VAL A 238 -14.09 25.18 -5.36
C VAL A 238 -14.81 24.18 -6.26
N LYS A 239 -15.10 24.61 -7.49
CA LYS A 239 -15.69 23.83 -8.58
C LYS A 239 -14.79 23.78 -9.82
N ASN A 240 -13.97 24.80 -10.03
CA ASN A 240 -13.04 24.91 -11.16
C ASN A 240 -11.68 25.46 -10.70
N TYR A 241 -10.73 25.59 -11.63
CA TYR A 241 -9.36 26.05 -11.35
C TYR A 241 -9.30 27.48 -10.77
N HIS A 242 -10.12 28.41 -11.26
CA HIS A 242 -10.11 29.80 -10.80
C HIS A 242 -10.55 29.91 -9.33
N ASP A 243 -11.52 29.10 -8.92
CA ASP A 243 -12.02 29.07 -7.55
C ASP A 243 -10.93 28.67 -6.52
N ILE A 244 -9.88 27.97 -6.96
CA ILE A 244 -8.73 27.63 -6.10
C ILE A 244 -8.06 28.90 -5.60
N GLN A 245 -7.85 29.88 -6.49
CA GLN A 245 -7.25 31.16 -6.13
C GLN A 245 -8.16 31.97 -5.21
N LEU A 246 -9.47 32.00 -5.47
CA LEU A 246 -10.44 32.68 -4.60
C LEU A 246 -10.49 32.07 -3.20
N PHE A 247 -10.42 30.74 -3.08
CA PHE A 247 -10.37 30.07 -1.78
C PHE A 247 -9.06 30.35 -1.04
N ARG A 248 -7.94 30.44 -1.77
CA ARG A 248 -6.64 30.84 -1.22
C ARG A 248 -6.68 32.26 -0.64
N GLU A 249 -7.21 33.21 -1.41
CA GLU A 249 -7.37 34.61 -1.00
C GLU A 249 -8.30 34.75 0.20
N ALA A 250 -9.46 34.08 0.18
CA ALA A 250 -10.44 34.13 1.26
C ALA A 250 -9.94 33.55 2.59
N THR A 251 -8.88 32.74 2.56
CA THR A 251 -8.27 32.13 3.76
C THR A 251 -6.91 32.73 4.08
N GLU A 252 -6.40 33.67 3.28
CA GLU A 252 -5.01 34.17 3.32
C GLU A 252 -3.96 33.06 3.45
N ALA A 253 -4.29 31.85 2.99
CA ALA A 253 -3.42 30.71 3.05
C ALA A 253 -2.39 30.79 1.91
N THR A 254 -1.23 30.19 2.14
CA THR A 254 -0.15 30.20 1.15
C THR A 254 -0.43 29.26 -0.02
N SER A 255 -1.17 28.18 0.24
CA SER A 255 -1.45 27.10 -0.71
C SER A 255 -2.82 26.49 -0.47
N VAL A 256 -3.33 25.72 -1.45
CA VAL A 256 -4.65 25.07 -1.37
C VAL A 256 -4.54 23.58 -1.62
N MET A 257 -5.22 22.79 -0.78
CA MET A 257 -5.31 21.34 -0.89
C MET A 257 -6.75 20.92 -1.20
N LEU A 258 -6.94 20.15 -2.27
CA LEU A 258 -8.26 19.67 -2.73
C LEU A 258 -8.40 18.16 -2.57
N ALA A 259 -9.52 17.74 -1.96
CA ALA A 259 -9.87 16.32 -1.78
C ALA A 259 -11.00 15.93 -2.74
N ARG A 260 -12.25 16.22 -2.36
CA ARG A 260 -13.44 15.73 -3.06
C ARG A 260 -13.53 16.22 -4.51
N ALA A 261 -13.19 17.47 -4.78
CA ALA A 261 -13.21 18.02 -6.13
C ALA A 261 -12.30 17.21 -7.07
N ALA A 262 -11.07 16.91 -6.63
CA ALA A 262 -10.12 16.09 -7.36
C ALA A 262 -10.51 14.61 -7.41
N MET A 263 -11.15 14.07 -6.37
CA MET A 263 -11.69 12.70 -6.38
C MET A 263 -12.76 12.50 -7.45
N TRP A 264 -13.61 13.51 -7.69
CA TRP A 264 -14.65 13.43 -8.71
C TRP A 264 -14.11 13.72 -10.10
N ASN A 265 -13.23 14.71 -10.21
CA ASN A 265 -12.57 15.03 -11.45
C ASN A 265 -11.18 15.65 -11.17
N PRO A 266 -10.08 14.88 -11.28
CA PRO A 266 -8.73 15.40 -11.04
C PRO A 266 -8.33 16.52 -11.99
N SER A 267 -9.02 16.72 -13.12
CA SER A 267 -8.77 17.87 -14.00
C SER A 267 -9.21 19.21 -13.42
N VAL A 268 -9.72 19.26 -12.18
CA VAL A 268 -9.92 20.50 -11.43
C VAL A 268 -8.63 21.32 -11.28
N PHE A 269 -7.46 20.67 -11.30
CA PHE A 269 -6.16 21.34 -11.26
C PHE A 269 -5.75 21.95 -12.61
N ARG A 270 -6.48 21.67 -13.70
CA ARG A 270 -6.12 22.10 -15.05
C ARG A 270 -6.51 23.55 -15.27
N SER A 271 -5.53 24.40 -15.55
CA SER A 271 -5.75 25.84 -15.75
C SER A 271 -6.59 26.18 -16.97
N GLN A 272 -6.60 25.33 -18.00
CA GLN A 272 -7.45 25.49 -19.21
C GLN A 272 -8.88 24.95 -19.01
N GLY A 273 -9.27 24.61 -17.78
CA GLY A 273 -10.61 24.15 -17.44
C GLY A 273 -10.75 22.64 -17.28
N VAL A 274 -11.89 22.24 -16.73
CA VAL A 274 -12.21 20.85 -16.39
C VAL A 274 -12.51 20.04 -17.66
N LEU A 275 -11.94 18.85 -17.76
CA LEU A 275 -12.16 17.90 -18.86
C LEU A 275 -13.44 17.07 -18.64
N SER A 276 -13.94 16.48 -19.72
CA SER A 276 -15.05 15.53 -19.66
C SER A 276 -14.70 14.32 -18.79
N LEU A 277 -15.72 13.77 -18.13
CA LEU A 277 -15.52 12.66 -17.20
C LEU A 277 -15.05 11.40 -17.93
N GLU A 278 -15.55 11.19 -19.14
CA GLU A 278 -15.18 10.07 -20.02
C GLU A 278 -13.68 10.08 -20.28
N ARG A 279 -13.13 11.25 -20.64
CA ARG A 279 -11.70 11.40 -20.91
C ARG A 279 -10.86 11.13 -19.67
N VAL A 280 -11.28 11.67 -18.53
CA VAL A 280 -10.56 11.56 -17.26
C VAL A 280 -10.57 10.11 -16.74
N MET A 281 -11.69 9.40 -16.88
CA MET A 281 -11.79 7.98 -16.52
C MET A 281 -10.89 7.12 -17.42
N GLU A 282 -10.83 7.42 -18.72
CA GLU A 282 -9.93 6.74 -19.67
C GLU A 282 -8.45 6.91 -19.26
N ASP A 283 -8.03 8.17 -19.01
CA ASP A 283 -6.66 8.48 -18.57
C ASP A 283 -6.33 7.78 -17.23
N TYR A 284 -7.28 7.74 -16.29
CA TYR A 284 -7.12 7.02 -15.02
C TYR A 284 -6.95 5.50 -15.21
N ILE A 285 -7.77 4.87 -16.05
CA ILE A 285 -7.69 3.43 -16.33
C ILE A 285 -6.34 3.09 -16.96
N ARG A 286 -5.84 3.94 -17.87
CA ARG A 286 -4.52 3.74 -18.50
C ARG A 286 -3.39 3.68 -17.47
N TYR A 287 -3.41 4.55 -16.45
CA TYR A 287 -2.46 4.45 -15.33
C TYR A 287 -2.69 3.22 -14.46
N ALA A 288 -3.95 2.89 -14.16
CA ALA A 288 -4.27 1.72 -13.37
C ALA A 288 -3.76 0.43 -14.01
N VAL A 289 -3.88 0.27 -15.32
CA VAL A 289 -3.33 -0.88 -16.06
C VAL A 289 -1.81 -0.85 -16.08
N ARG A 290 -1.19 0.29 -16.43
CA ARG A 290 0.28 0.42 -16.54
C ARG A 290 1.01 0.08 -15.24
N TYR A 291 0.43 0.43 -14.11
CA TYR A 291 1.02 0.21 -12.79
C TYR A 291 0.35 -0.92 -12.01
N GLU A 292 -0.35 -1.84 -12.69
CA GLU A 292 -1.02 -3.01 -12.11
C GLU A 292 -1.82 -2.68 -10.82
N ASN A 293 -2.59 -1.60 -10.85
CA ASN A 293 -3.41 -1.19 -9.72
C ASN A 293 -4.54 -2.21 -9.50
N HIS A 294 -4.81 -2.54 -8.24
CA HIS A 294 -5.78 -3.57 -7.90
C HIS A 294 -7.18 -3.24 -8.46
N PRO A 295 -7.87 -4.17 -9.14
CA PRO A 295 -9.13 -3.89 -9.85
C PRO A 295 -10.22 -3.34 -8.93
N SER A 296 -10.32 -3.84 -7.69
CA SER A 296 -11.29 -3.30 -6.72
C SER A 296 -11.02 -1.84 -6.33
N ASN A 297 -9.74 -1.42 -6.31
CA ASN A 297 -9.37 -0.03 -6.05
C ASN A 297 -9.66 0.86 -7.27
N THR A 298 -9.30 0.39 -8.47
CA THR A 298 -9.63 1.04 -9.75
C THR A 298 -11.13 1.27 -9.87
N LYS A 299 -11.94 0.22 -9.66
CA LYS A 299 -13.40 0.29 -9.64
C LYS A 299 -13.93 1.28 -8.61
N TYR A 300 -13.39 1.28 -7.39
CA TYR A 300 -13.80 2.22 -6.34
C TYR A 300 -13.64 3.68 -6.79
N CYS A 301 -12.49 4.05 -7.35
CA CYS A 301 -12.22 5.42 -7.80
C CYS A 301 -13.10 5.82 -8.97
N LEU A 302 -13.29 4.94 -9.96
CA LEU A 302 -14.20 5.18 -11.08
C LEU A 302 -15.66 5.37 -10.61
N CYS A 303 -16.12 4.60 -9.61
CA CYS A 303 -17.43 4.83 -9.00
C CYS A 303 -17.51 6.19 -8.28
N GLN A 304 -16.42 6.66 -7.65
CA GLN A 304 -16.40 8.01 -7.07
C GLN A 304 -16.51 9.09 -8.15
N MET A 305 -15.85 8.91 -9.30
CA MET A 305 -15.97 9.81 -10.45
C MET A 305 -17.39 9.85 -11.03
N LEU A 306 -18.05 8.68 -11.16
CA LEU A 306 -19.42 8.59 -11.66
C LEU A 306 -20.46 9.20 -10.73
N ARG A 307 -20.23 9.22 -9.40
CA ARG A 307 -21.13 9.79 -8.38
C ARG A 307 -22.58 9.32 -8.51
N ASP A 308 -23.47 10.19 -8.97
CA ASP A 308 -24.90 9.98 -9.19
C ASP A 308 -25.18 9.13 -10.46
N LYS A 309 -24.20 9.01 -11.36
CA LYS A 309 -24.29 8.20 -12.57
C LYS A 309 -23.92 6.73 -12.35
N VAL A 310 -23.72 6.26 -11.12
CA VAL A 310 -23.41 4.85 -10.82
C VAL A 310 -24.55 3.91 -11.25
N GLU A 311 -25.80 4.38 -11.25
CA GLU A 311 -26.97 3.61 -11.72
C GLU A 311 -27.17 3.65 -13.26
N SER A 312 -26.33 4.39 -13.98
CA SER A 312 -26.36 4.41 -15.45
C SER A 312 -26.00 3.03 -16.04
N PRO A 313 -26.32 2.75 -17.31
CA PRO A 313 -25.89 1.51 -17.96
C PRO A 313 -24.38 1.27 -17.86
N LEU A 314 -23.57 2.33 -18.00
CA LEU A 314 -22.12 2.29 -17.82
C LEU A 314 -21.75 1.92 -16.37
N GLY A 315 -22.35 2.58 -15.39
CA GLY A 315 -22.07 2.33 -13.98
C GLY A 315 -22.44 0.93 -13.52
N LYS A 316 -23.54 0.35 -14.03
CA LYS A 316 -23.94 -1.04 -13.78
C LYS A 316 -22.95 -2.05 -14.38
N ARG A 317 -22.49 -1.81 -15.61
CA ARG A 317 -21.43 -2.64 -16.24
C ARG A 317 -20.13 -2.58 -15.44
N LEU A 318 -19.69 -1.38 -15.04
CA LEU A 318 -18.51 -1.20 -14.18
C LEU A 318 -18.67 -1.90 -12.83
N HIS A 319 -19.86 -1.83 -12.22
CA HIS A 319 -20.11 -2.49 -10.93
C HIS A 319 -19.92 -4.02 -11.03
N ALA A 320 -20.41 -4.61 -12.12
CA ALA A 320 -20.30 -6.04 -12.42
C ALA A 320 -18.86 -6.50 -12.67
N ALA A 321 -17.99 -5.64 -13.22
CA ALA A 321 -16.59 -5.97 -13.49
C ALA A 321 -15.81 -6.33 -12.20
N GLN A 322 -15.08 -7.44 -12.25
CA GLN A 322 -14.23 -7.99 -11.18
C GLN A 322 -12.74 -7.94 -11.52
N THR A 323 -12.39 -7.91 -12.81
CA THR A 323 -10.99 -7.89 -13.28
C THR A 323 -10.63 -6.57 -13.96
N SER A 324 -9.33 -6.28 -14.09
CA SER A 324 -8.86 -5.10 -14.84
C SER A 324 -9.21 -5.19 -16.32
N ALA A 325 -9.19 -6.39 -16.91
CA ALA A 325 -9.61 -6.64 -18.29
C ALA A 325 -11.09 -6.27 -18.51
N GLU A 326 -11.98 -6.75 -17.64
CA GLU A 326 -13.41 -6.41 -17.69
C GLU A 326 -13.65 -4.92 -17.47
N ILE A 327 -12.88 -4.26 -16.59
CA ILE A 327 -12.95 -2.80 -16.45
C ILE A 327 -12.56 -2.13 -17.76
N CYS A 328 -11.49 -2.55 -18.44
CA CYS A 328 -11.08 -2.01 -19.72
C CYS A 328 -12.16 -2.22 -20.81
N GLU A 329 -12.80 -3.39 -20.86
CA GLU A 329 -13.90 -3.70 -21.77
C GLU A 329 -15.12 -2.76 -21.58
N VAL A 330 -15.42 -2.39 -20.34
CA VAL A 330 -16.52 -1.44 -20.06
C VAL A 330 -16.27 -0.08 -20.72
N PHE A 331 -15.01 0.32 -20.87
CA PHE A 331 -14.59 1.62 -21.39
C PHE A 331 -13.98 1.56 -22.81
N GLY A 332 -14.01 0.40 -23.49
CA GLY A 332 -13.45 0.25 -24.84
C GLY A 332 -11.92 0.35 -24.90
N LEU A 333 -11.24 -0.19 -23.88
CA LEU A 333 -9.78 -0.16 -23.72
C LEU A 333 -9.12 -1.56 -23.77
N GLU A 334 -9.77 -2.52 -24.43
CA GLU A 334 -9.33 -3.92 -24.54
C GLU A 334 -7.97 -4.02 -25.25
N GLU A 335 -7.84 -3.41 -26.42
CA GLU A 335 -6.60 -3.41 -27.20
C GLU A 335 -5.43 -2.82 -26.39
N PHE A 336 -5.67 -1.69 -25.72
CA PHE A 336 -4.67 -1.07 -24.85
C PHE A 336 -4.29 -1.97 -23.67
N TYR A 337 -5.25 -2.70 -23.08
CA TYR A 337 -4.99 -3.64 -22.01
C TYR A 337 -4.09 -4.78 -22.48
N GLU A 338 -4.43 -5.42 -23.60
CA GLU A 338 -3.68 -6.53 -24.19
C GLU A 338 -2.24 -6.12 -24.55
N GLU A 339 -2.06 -4.99 -25.24
CA GLU A 339 -0.75 -4.43 -25.55
C GLU A 339 0.08 -4.14 -24.29
N SER A 340 -0.58 -3.62 -23.25
CA SER A 340 0.10 -3.31 -21.99
C SER A 340 0.53 -4.58 -21.26
N GLN A 341 -0.30 -5.61 -21.20
CA GLN A 341 0.06 -6.90 -20.61
C GLN A 341 1.21 -7.58 -21.39
N ALA A 342 1.15 -7.57 -22.72
CA ALA A 342 2.21 -8.13 -23.56
C ALA A 342 3.57 -7.43 -23.31
N ARG A 343 3.56 -6.10 -23.18
CA ARG A 343 4.75 -5.32 -22.84
C ARG A 343 5.30 -5.64 -21.44
N LEU A 344 4.45 -5.82 -20.45
CA LEU A 344 4.87 -6.20 -19.09
C LEU A 344 5.50 -7.59 -19.06
N LEU A 345 4.88 -8.56 -19.73
CA LEU A 345 5.43 -9.92 -19.88
C LEU A 345 6.79 -9.91 -20.58
N ALA A 346 6.91 -9.20 -21.70
CA ALA A 346 8.19 -9.08 -22.42
C ALA A 346 9.29 -8.45 -21.56
N ARG A 347 8.97 -7.43 -20.75
CA ARG A 347 9.93 -6.84 -19.79
C ARG A 347 10.34 -7.85 -18.72
N GLN A 348 9.38 -8.59 -18.17
CA GLN A 348 9.65 -9.63 -17.19
C GLN A 348 10.56 -10.72 -17.76
N GLU A 349 10.29 -11.22 -18.97
CA GLU A 349 11.11 -12.20 -19.67
C GLU A 349 12.54 -11.67 -19.94
N ALA A 350 12.67 -10.42 -20.38
CA ALA A 350 13.97 -9.78 -20.61
C ALA A 350 14.80 -9.65 -19.33
N LEU A 351 14.16 -9.30 -18.20
CA LEU A 351 14.82 -9.21 -16.90
C LEU A 351 15.26 -10.59 -16.39
N HIS A 352 14.44 -11.62 -16.57
CA HIS A 352 14.82 -13.00 -16.26
C HIS A 352 15.96 -13.51 -17.15
N ALA A 353 15.96 -13.20 -18.44
CA ALA A 353 17.04 -13.55 -19.35
C ALA A 353 18.36 -12.88 -18.93
N ASN A 354 18.31 -11.61 -18.48
CA ASN A 354 19.49 -10.90 -17.96
C ASN A 354 19.92 -11.43 -16.58
N SER A 355 19.01 -11.90 -15.73
CA SER A 355 19.37 -12.53 -14.45
C SER A 355 20.07 -13.87 -14.63
N HIS A 356 19.78 -14.61 -15.71
CA HIS A 356 20.51 -15.83 -16.06
C HIS A 356 22.00 -15.58 -16.38
N LEU A 357 22.40 -14.35 -16.71
CA LEU A 357 23.82 -13.95 -16.80
C LEU A 357 24.42 -13.59 -15.43
N ALA A 358 23.59 -13.25 -14.44
CA ALA A 358 23.99 -13.00 -13.04
C ALA A 358 24.01 -14.29 -12.18
N ASP A 359 23.54 -15.42 -12.74
CA ASP A 359 23.56 -16.77 -12.15
C ASP A 359 24.96 -17.44 -12.25
N CYS A 360 26.04 -16.67 -12.21
CA CYS A 360 27.38 -17.25 -12.09
C CYS A 360 27.69 -17.50 -10.60
N PRO A 361 28.00 -18.75 -10.19
CA PRO A 361 28.32 -19.05 -8.80
C PRO A 361 29.54 -18.24 -8.36
N THR A 362 29.38 -17.46 -7.28
CA THR A 362 30.46 -16.70 -6.65
C THR A 362 30.96 -17.44 -5.42
N MET A 363 32.27 -17.49 -5.22
CA MET A 363 32.87 -18.22 -4.11
C MET A 363 33.02 -17.30 -2.89
N ASP A 364 32.34 -17.64 -1.79
CA ASP A 364 32.55 -17.06 -0.46
C ASP A 364 33.37 -18.06 0.38
N GLY A 365 34.70 -17.94 0.31
CA GLY A 365 35.62 -18.94 0.83
C GLY A 365 35.43 -20.31 0.15
N ASN A 366 35.05 -21.32 0.93
CA ASN A 366 34.76 -22.68 0.43
C ASN A 366 33.27 -22.92 0.09
N VAL A 367 32.44 -21.86 0.08
CA VAL A 367 31.00 -21.96 -0.19
C VAL A 367 30.68 -21.29 -1.52
N ALA A 368 30.15 -22.04 -2.48
CA ALA A 368 29.57 -21.48 -3.69
C ALA A 368 28.23 -20.81 -3.37
N THR A 369 28.06 -19.55 -3.79
CA THR A 369 26.89 -18.74 -3.45
C THR A 369 26.25 -18.09 -4.67
N MET A 370 24.92 -17.98 -4.62
CA MET A 370 24.09 -17.35 -5.65
C MET A 370 22.88 -16.66 -4.98
N PRO A 371 22.39 -15.52 -5.50
CA PRO A 371 21.21 -14.84 -4.95
C PRO A 371 19.90 -15.48 -5.43
N ILE A 372 19.54 -16.65 -4.90
CA ILE A 372 18.39 -17.44 -5.37
C ILE A 372 17.31 -17.60 -4.30
N ARG A 373 16.04 -17.44 -4.66
CA ARG A 373 14.89 -17.83 -3.82
C ARG A 373 14.18 -19.05 -4.37
N PHE A 374 13.55 -19.81 -3.48
CA PHE A 374 12.67 -20.90 -3.89
C PHE A 374 11.23 -20.39 -4.04
N ASP A 375 10.74 -20.28 -5.27
CA ASP A 375 9.32 -20.06 -5.53
C ASP A 375 8.62 -21.40 -5.83
N ARG A 376 7.67 -21.79 -4.98
CA ARG A 376 6.94 -23.06 -5.14
C ARG A 376 6.21 -23.18 -6.48
N ARG A 377 5.78 -22.05 -7.06
CA ARG A 377 4.99 -21.98 -8.30
C ARG A 377 5.78 -22.38 -9.54
N GLU A 378 7.11 -22.27 -9.49
CA GLU A 378 7.99 -22.65 -10.60
C GLU A 378 8.14 -24.18 -10.76
N TYR A 379 7.71 -24.97 -9.77
CA TYR A 379 7.95 -26.41 -9.72
C TYR A 379 6.64 -27.22 -9.70
N PRO A 380 6.60 -28.43 -10.30
CA PRO A 380 5.45 -29.31 -10.21
C PRO A 380 5.07 -29.69 -8.76
N PRO A 381 3.80 -30.00 -8.45
CA PRO A 381 3.34 -30.34 -7.10
C PRO A 381 4.09 -31.47 -6.39
N GLN A 382 4.68 -32.39 -7.17
CA GLN A 382 5.33 -33.60 -6.68
C GLN A 382 6.86 -33.49 -6.62
N ILE A 383 7.44 -32.43 -7.21
CA ILE A 383 8.88 -32.30 -7.43
C ILE A 383 9.41 -31.09 -6.65
N THR A 384 10.58 -31.26 -6.02
CA THR A 384 11.30 -30.17 -5.36
C THR A 384 12.80 -30.26 -5.67
N PRO A 385 13.52 -29.13 -5.70
CA PRO A 385 14.98 -29.12 -5.89
C PRO A 385 15.73 -30.04 -4.94
N LYS A 386 15.34 -30.08 -3.66
CA LYS A 386 15.94 -30.97 -2.65
C LYS A 386 15.77 -32.46 -2.99
N MET A 387 14.65 -32.84 -3.60
CA MET A 387 14.44 -34.22 -4.08
C MET A 387 15.33 -34.53 -5.29
N HIS A 388 15.43 -33.60 -6.24
CA HIS A 388 16.33 -33.74 -7.39
C HIS A 388 17.79 -33.91 -6.96
N LEU A 389 18.27 -33.05 -6.06
CA LEU A 389 19.63 -33.10 -5.56
C LEU A 389 19.92 -34.42 -4.81
N LEU A 390 18.95 -34.90 -4.03
CA LEU A 390 19.07 -36.19 -3.34
C LEU A 390 19.17 -37.36 -4.33
N GLU A 391 18.35 -37.37 -5.36
CA GLU A 391 18.34 -38.44 -6.36
C GLU A 391 19.59 -38.41 -7.24
N TRP A 392 20.04 -37.21 -7.63
CA TRP A 392 21.31 -37.02 -8.30
C TRP A 392 22.47 -37.53 -7.45
N SER A 393 22.54 -37.16 -6.17
CA SER A 393 23.61 -37.61 -5.26
C SER A 393 23.65 -39.14 -5.14
N ARG A 394 22.49 -39.81 -5.14
CA ARG A 394 22.40 -41.27 -5.15
C ARG A 394 22.93 -41.90 -6.44
N ARG A 395 22.59 -41.31 -7.60
CA ARG A 395 23.07 -41.79 -8.91
C ARG A 395 24.59 -41.68 -9.00
N GLU A 396 25.15 -40.59 -8.50
CA GLU A 396 26.59 -40.34 -8.45
C GLU A 396 27.31 -41.06 -7.30
N LYS A 397 26.60 -41.87 -6.51
CA LYS A 397 27.13 -42.63 -5.35
C LYS A 397 27.80 -41.72 -4.30
N LEU A 398 27.33 -40.49 -4.16
CA LEU A 398 27.75 -39.56 -3.12
C LEU A 398 26.96 -39.77 -1.84
N GLU A 399 27.51 -39.27 -0.72
CA GLU A 399 26.78 -39.19 0.53
C GLU A 399 25.53 -38.31 0.40
N GLN A 400 24.57 -38.54 1.29
CA GLN A 400 23.33 -37.77 1.29
C GLN A 400 23.62 -36.28 1.56
N PRO A 401 23.03 -35.35 0.78
CA PRO A 401 23.20 -33.91 1.00
C PRO A 401 22.85 -33.50 2.44
N ALA A 402 23.80 -32.88 3.14
CA ALA A 402 23.65 -32.41 4.51
C ALA A 402 23.32 -30.92 4.55
N TYR A 403 22.33 -30.51 5.34
CA TYR A 403 21.86 -29.13 5.41
C TYR A 403 22.07 -28.53 6.79
N GLU A 404 22.73 -27.38 6.84
CA GLU A 404 22.90 -26.56 8.04
C GLU A 404 22.12 -25.26 7.85
N THR A 405 21.16 -24.97 8.73
CA THR A 405 20.30 -23.79 8.60
C THR A 405 20.49 -22.86 9.79
N VAL A 406 20.79 -21.59 9.50
CA VAL A 406 20.90 -20.51 10.47
C VAL A 406 19.62 -19.67 10.43
N GLN A 407 19.16 -19.24 11.60
CA GLN A 407 18.04 -18.30 11.73
C GLN A 407 18.55 -16.93 12.19
N ARG A 408 18.14 -15.87 11.48
CA ARG A 408 18.48 -14.49 11.83
C ARG A 408 17.56 -13.98 12.96
N PRO A 409 18.10 -13.42 14.07
CA PRO A 409 17.28 -12.98 15.20
C PRO A 409 16.32 -11.81 14.91
N LEU A 410 16.70 -10.87 14.04
CA LEU A 410 15.96 -9.62 13.79
C LEU A 410 14.58 -9.85 13.15
N ASP A 411 14.52 -10.67 12.10
CA ASP A 411 13.33 -10.88 11.27
C ASP A 411 12.91 -12.36 11.19
N ARG A 412 13.56 -13.23 11.98
CA ARG A 412 13.35 -14.68 11.99
C ARG A 412 13.56 -15.35 10.63
N GLY A 413 14.28 -14.72 9.71
CA GLY A 413 14.62 -15.28 8.40
C GLY A 413 15.55 -16.49 8.49
N PHE A 414 15.47 -17.41 7.54
CA PHE A 414 16.27 -18.64 7.50
C PHE A 414 17.22 -18.63 6.30
N GLN A 415 18.46 -19.09 6.50
CA GLN A 415 19.42 -19.33 5.43
C GLN A 415 20.03 -20.71 5.62
N SER A 416 20.08 -21.51 4.56
CA SER A 416 20.60 -22.89 4.61
C SER A 416 21.84 -23.02 3.73
N THR A 417 22.78 -23.83 4.21
CA THR A 417 23.96 -24.26 3.45
C THR A 417 23.85 -25.77 3.25
N VAL A 418 23.94 -26.22 2.00
CA VAL A 418 23.99 -27.65 1.67
C VAL A 418 25.43 -28.08 1.42
N THR A 419 25.82 -29.21 1.98
CA THR A 419 27.11 -29.85 1.72
C THR A 419 26.87 -31.10 0.87
N VAL A 420 27.58 -31.20 -0.26
CA VAL A 420 27.54 -32.35 -1.17
C VAL A 420 28.97 -32.71 -1.56
N GLY A 421 29.42 -33.89 -1.14
CA GLY A 421 30.84 -34.24 -1.15
C GLY A 421 31.64 -33.28 -0.25
N GLU A 422 32.73 -32.72 -0.77
CA GLU A 422 33.57 -31.76 -0.03
C GLU A 422 33.18 -30.28 -0.26
N LYS A 423 32.13 -30.02 -1.06
CA LYS A 423 31.72 -28.67 -1.47
C LYS A 423 30.46 -28.21 -0.75
N LYS A 424 30.40 -26.91 -0.46
CA LYS A 424 29.27 -26.26 0.20
C LYS A 424 28.60 -25.26 -0.74
N TYR A 425 27.28 -25.17 -0.67
CA TYR A 425 26.46 -24.31 -1.52
C TYR A 425 25.40 -23.60 -0.68
N ARG A 426 25.17 -22.31 -0.94
CA ARG A 426 24.25 -21.49 -0.14
C ARG A 426 23.63 -20.37 -0.97
N SER A 427 22.35 -20.10 -0.76
CA SER A 427 21.76 -18.87 -1.29
C SER A 427 22.15 -17.66 -0.44
N THR A 428 22.51 -16.55 -1.07
CA THR A 428 22.76 -15.28 -0.36
C THR A 428 21.47 -14.62 0.15
N LEU A 429 20.30 -15.07 -0.33
CA LEU A 429 18.99 -14.55 0.08
C LEU A 429 18.44 -15.32 1.29
N TRP A 430 17.75 -14.60 2.16
CA TRP A 430 17.09 -15.15 3.35
C TRP A 430 15.64 -15.52 3.04
N GLU A 431 15.17 -16.63 3.61
CA GLU A 431 13.87 -17.23 3.32
C GLU A 431 12.92 -17.20 4.51
N LYS A 432 11.62 -17.19 4.23
CA LYS A 432 10.55 -17.12 5.27
C LYS A 432 10.46 -18.40 6.11
N SER A 433 11.01 -19.53 5.63
CA SER A 433 10.97 -20.81 6.35
C SER A 433 12.25 -21.63 6.15
N LYS A 434 12.61 -22.46 7.14
CA LYS A 434 13.69 -23.44 7.02
C LYS A 434 13.54 -24.33 5.79
N LYS A 435 12.31 -24.78 5.48
CA LYS A 435 12.03 -25.63 4.33
C LYS A 435 12.42 -24.93 3.02
N PHE A 436 12.08 -23.65 2.87
CA PHE A 436 12.37 -22.88 1.66
C PHE A 436 13.86 -22.56 1.54
N ALA A 437 14.51 -22.23 2.66
CA ALA A 437 15.97 -22.04 2.71
C ALA A 437 16.73 -23.28 2.21
N GLU A 438 16.31 -24.48 2.62
CA GLU A 438 16.92 -25.73 2.16
C GLU A 438 16.67 -25.98 0.66
N GLN A 439 15.51 -25.62 0.11
CA GLN A 439 15.27 -25.71 -1.33
C GLN A 439 16.15 -24.74 -2.10
N ALA A 440 16.26 -23.48 -1.65
CA ALA A 440 17.12 -22.48 -2.27
C ALA A 440 18.60 -22.91 -2.30
N ALA A 441 19.11 -23.48 -1.20
CA ALA A 441 20.46 -24.05 -1.15
C ALA A 441 20.64 -25.23 -2.12
N ALA A 442 19.63 -26.09 -2.26
CA ALA A 442 19.65 -27.18 -3.23
C ALA A 442 19.71 -26.67 -4.68
N ILE A 443 18.97 -25.59 -4.99
CA ILE A 443 19.02 -24.95 -6.31
C ILE A 443 20.43 -24.43 -6.60
N VAL A 444 21.06 -23.72 -5.65
CA VAL A 444 22.43 -23.21 -5.83
C VAL A 444 23.39 -24.35 -6.18
N CYS A 445 23.28 -25.49 -5.49
CA CYS A 445 24.08 -26.68 -5.78
C CYS A 445 23.84 -27.21 -7.20
N LEU A 446 22.58 -27.45 -7.58
CA LEU A 446 22.22 -28.00 -8.89
C LEU A 446 22.67 -27.08 -10.04
N ARG A 447 22.46 -25.77 -9.92
CA ARG A 447 22.92 -24.79 -10.93
C ARG A 447 24.44 -24.73 -11.03
N THR A 448 25.13 -24.75 -9.89
CA THR A 448 26.62 -24.75 -9.88
C THR A 448 27.18 -26.01 -10.55
N LEU A 449 26.46 -27.13 -10.46
CA LEU A 449 26.81 -28.40 -11.10
C LEU A 449 26.32 -28.52 -12.56
N GLY A 450 25.58 -27.53 -13.06
CA GLY A 450 24.98 -27.56 -14.41
C GLY A 450 23.87 -28.60 -14.56
N MET A 451 23.21 -28.99 -13.47
CA MET A 451 22.18 -30.04 -13.44
C MET A 451 20.76 -29.44 -13.42
N PRO A 452 19.75 -30.14 -13.98
CA PRO A 452 18.36 -29.71 -13.92
C PRO A 452 17.84 -29.62 -12.48
N GLU A 453 17.09 -28.56 -12.18
CA GLU A 453 16.51 -28.31 -10.85
C GLU A 453 15.09 -28.87 -10.66
N GLY A 454 14.50 -29.40 -11.73
CA GLY A 454 13.14 -29.94 -11.74
C GLY A 454 12.07 -28.87 -11.94
N ARG A 455 12.45 -27.75 -12.59
CA ARG A 455 11.56 -26.64 -12.90
C ARG A 455 10.50 -27.07 -13.93
N SER A 456 9.32 -26.47 -13.86
CA SER A 456 8.23 -26.76 -14.81
C SER A 456 8.66 -26.38 -16.23
N GLY A 457 8.79 -27.38 -17.12
CA GLY A 457 9.28 -27.20 -18.50
C GLY A 457 10.68 -27.78 -18.77
N GLU A 458 11.42 -28.22 -17.76
CA GLU A 458 12.67 -28.98 -17.96
C GLU A 458 12.40 -30.44 -18.38
N PRO A 459 13.26 -31.06 -19.21
CA PRO A 459 13.10 -32.47 -19.59
C PRO A 459 13.12 -33.40 -18.37
N GLU A 460 12.16 -34.32 -18.27
CA GLU A 460 12.01 -35.28 -17.17
C GLU A 460 13.23 -36.24 -17.10
N GLY A 461 14.27 -35.86 -16.34
CA GLY A 461 15.54 -36.62 -16.34
C GLY A 461 15.83 -37.48 -15.11
N LEU A 462 15.24 -37.18 -13.94
CA LEU A 462 15.82 -37.67 -12.68
C LEU A 462 14.87 -38.40 -11.74
N VAL A 463 13.58 -38.05 -11.63
CA VAL A 463 12.70 -38.62 -10.58
C VAL A 463 11.81 -39.76 -11.08
N CYS A 464 12.13 -41.00 -10.72
CA CYS A 464 11.26 -42.15 -11.01
C CYS A 464 10.00 -42.13 -10.12
N LYS A 465 8.81 -42.03 -10.74
CA LYS A 465 7.51 -42.20 -10.09
C LYS A 465 7.45 -43.57 -9.40
N ARG A 466 7.51 -43.65 -8.07
CA ARG A 466 7.16 -44.87 -7.34
C ARG A 466 5.65 -45.10 -7.44
N LYS A 467 5.25 -46.04 -8.29
CA LYS A 467 3.89 -46.61 -8.34
C LYS A 467 3.69 -47.39 -7.05
N ARG A 468 2.76 -46.94 -6.19
CA ARG A 468 2.38 -47.67 -4.98
C ARG A 468 1.49 -48.84 -5.43
N GLU A 469 2.01 -50.05 -5.41
CA GLU A 469 1.22 -51.26 -5.69
C GLU A 469 0.19 -51.46 -4.56
N GLU A 470 -1.09 -51.40 -4.91
CA GLU A 470 -2.18 -51.86 -4.06
C GLU A 470 -2.17 -53.40 -4.05
N LYS A 471 -1.88 -53.97 -2.87
CA LYS A 471 -2.11 -55.39 -2.62
C LYS A 471 -3.61 -55.68 -2.69
N ARG A 472 -4.04 -56.32 -3.78
CA ARG A 472 -5.26 -57.12 -3.82
C ARG A 472 -5.03 -58.39 -2.99
N SER A 473 -5.89 -58.63 -2.00
CA SER A 473 -6.15 -59.97 -1.47
C SER A 473 -7.46 -60.44 -2.11
N ASP A 474 -7.33 -61.42 -2.99
CA ASP A 474 -8.44 -62.28 -3.43
C ASP A 474 -8.89 -63.15 -2.27
N GLU A 475 -10.21 -63.21 -2.03
CA GLU A 475 -10.92 -64.44 -1.65
C GLU A 475 -12.34 -64.36 -2.24
N SER A 476 -12.57 -65.24 -3.22
CA SER A 476 -13.81 -65.73 -3.84
C SER A 476 -14.69 -66.48 -2.80
N GLU A 477 -15.98 -66.76 -2.92
CA GLU A 477 -16.99 -66.76 -4.00
C GLU A 477 -18.38 -67.01 -3.34
N GLU A 478 -19.44 -67.02 -4.16
CA GLU A 478 -20.85 -67.46 -3.90
C GLU A 478 -21.81 -66.46 -3.20
N GLU A 479 -23.10 -66.38 -3.54
CA GLU A 479 -23.89 -66.54 -4.76
C GLU A 479 -25.29 -65.94 -4.44
N ARG A 480 -25.98 -65.45 -5.47
CA ARG A 480 -27.47 -65.39 -5.65
C ARG A 480 -28.31 -64.37 -4.86
N GLY A 481 -29.04 -63.57 -5.66
CA GLY A 481 -29.96 -62.54 -5.21
C GLY A 481 -31.33 -63.03 -4.72
N GLY A 482 -32.14 -62.07 -4.25
CA GLY A 482 -33.55 -62.31 -3.92
C GLY A 482 -34.17 -61.24 -3.02
N SER A 483 -35.09 -60.47 -3.63
CA SER A 483 -36.35 -59.92 -3.06
C SER A 483 -36.38 -58.92 -1.89
N ASN A 484 -37.07 -57.81 -2.17
CA ASN A 484 -38.07 -57.06 -1.37
C ASN A 484 -38.20 -57.33 0.15
N GLY A 485 -38.30 -56.23 0.93
CA GLY A 485 -39.16 -56.20 2.12
C GLY A 485 -38.71 -55.36 3.32
N ILE A 486 -39.33 -54.17 3.47
CA ILE A 486 -39.95 -53.61 4.70
C ILE A 486 -39.16 -53.57 6.05
N ARG A 487 -38.93 -52.31 6.48
CA ARG A 487 -38.95 -51.65 7.82
C ARG A 487 -38.11 -52.11 9.04
N ASP A 488 -37.61 -51.03 9.66
CA ASP A 488 -37.38 -50.74 11.09
C ASP A 488 -36.27 -51.47 11.84
N THR A 489 -35.24 -50.73 12.26
CA THR A 489 -35.18 -50.21 13.64
C THR A 489 -33.99 -49.27 13.87
N SER A 490 -34.28 -48.27 14.68
CA SER A 490 -33.38 -47.30 15.31
C SER A 490 -32.24 -47.94 16.12
N THR A 491 -31.05 -47.32 16.12
CA THR A 491 -30.39 -46.81 17.34
C THR A 491 -29.07 -46.10 17.02
N CYS A 492 -29.02 -44.79 17.21
CA CYS A 492 -27.78 -44.07 17.46
C CYS A 492 -27.99 -43.11 18.65
N ARG A 493 -27.35 -43.45 19.77
CA ARG A 493 -27.08 -42.63 20.96
C ARG A 493 -25.55 -42.56 20.99
N LYS A 494 -24.83 -41.48 21.35
CA LYS A 494 -25.05 -40.33 22.22
C LYS A 494 -23.69 -39.56 22.16
N ARG A 495 -23.59 -38.23 22.24
CA ARG A 495 -23.55 -37.46 23.51
C ARG A 495 -23.55 -35.94 23.25
N HIS A 496 -24.38 -35.30 24.08
CA HIS A 496 -24.69 -33.91 24.44
C HIS A 496 -23.63 -32.79 24.41
N PRO A 497 -24.13 -31.54 24.46
CA PRO A 497 -23.98 -30.71 25.66
C PRO A 497 -25.31 -30.33 26.35
N SER A 498 -25.19 -29.98 27.63
CA SER A 498 -26.17 -29.66 28.70
C SER A 498 -26.78 -28.24 28.59
N LYS A 499 -28.13 -28.09 28.66
CA LYS A 499 -29.00 -27.69 29.82
C LYS A 499 -28.70 -26.27 30.37
N THR A 500 -29.63 -25.32 30.62
CA THR A 500 -31.06 -25.35 31.08
C THR A 500 -31.71 -23.92 30.99
N PRO A 501 -32.95 -23.59 31.46
CA PRO A 501 -33.99 -23.01 30.58
C PRO A 501 -34.78 -21.75 31.09
N GLN A 502 -35.79 -21.34 30.29
CA GLN A 502 -37.05 -20.61 30.56
C GLN A 502 -37.00 -19.13 30.99
N GLU A 503 -37.51 -18.16 30.22
CA GLU A 503 -38.91 -17.75 29.89
C GLU A 503 -39.70 -17.11 31.05
N GLU A 504 -39.93 -15.80 30.93
CA GLU A 504 -41.14 -15.13 31.41
C GLU A 504 -41.50 -13.96 30.48
N VAL A 505 -42.80 -13.82 30.26
CA VAL A 505 -43.50 -12.98 29.27
C VAL A 505 -43.64 -11.54 29.77
N ASN A 506 -43.51 -10.53 28.89
CA ASN A 506 -44.25 -9.27 29.03
C ASN A 506 -44.32 -8.46 27.72
N THR A 507 -45.54 -8.26 27.24
CA THR A 507 -45.98 -7.29 26.22
C THR A 507 -45.97 -5.85 26.75
N PRO A 508 -45.69 -4.83 25.92
CA PRO A 508 -46.08 -3.45 26.19
C PRO A 508 -47.26 -2.97 25.29
N PRO A 509 -48.01 -1.93 25.71
CA PRO A 509 -49.32 -1.59 25.16
C PRO A 509 -49.27 -0.61 23.98
N SER A 510 -50.33 -0.69 23.18
CA SER A 510 -50.77 0.21 22.12
C SER A 510 -51.26 1.58 22.63
N VAL A 511 -50.89 2.66 21.95
CA VAL A 511 -51.50 4.01 22.06
C VAL A 511 -51.53 4.65 20.65
N PRO A 512 -52.56 5.46 20.29
CA PRO A 512 -53.16 5.41 18.95
C PRO A 512 -52.66 6.47 17.97
N ASN A 513 -52.89 6.17 16.68
CA ASN A 513 -52.88 7.11 15.56
C ASN A 513 -53.92 8.21 15.75
N SER A 514 -53.49 9.48 15.61
CA SER A 514 -54.35 10.57 15.17
C SER A 514 -53.82 11.12 13.85
N GLN A 515 -54.63 10.96 12.80
CA GLN A 515 -54.52 11.74 11.57
C GLN A 515 -54.84 13.20 11.87
N GLY A 516 -54.07 14.10 11.27
CA GLY A 516 -54.27 15.54 11.31
C GLY A 516 -53.49 16.19 10.18
N ASP A 517 -54.04 16.10 8.98
CA ASP A 517 -53.65 16.89 7.82
C ASP A 517 -54.14 18.33 8.03
N ILE A 518 -53.30 19.36 7.80
CA ILE A 518 -53.65 20.71 7.32
C ILE A 518 -52.37 21.57 7.14
N ARG A 519 -52.14 21.94 5.88
CA ARG A 519 -51.41 23.10 5.31
C ARG A 519 -51.07 24.26 6.27
N THR A 520 -49.85 24.82 6.19
CA THR A 520 -49.59 26.20 5.69
C THR A 520 -48.10 26.60 5.64
N LYS A 521 -47.70 27.20 4.50
CA LYS A 521 -46.77 28.34 4.28
C LYS A 521 -45.57 28.56 5.22
N LEU A 522 -44.34 28.45 4.71
CA LEU A 522 -43.49 29.53 4.14
C LEU A 522 -42.16 28.95 3.66
#